data_AF-A0A7R8CP41-F1
#
_entry.id   AF-A0A7R8CP41-F1
#
_cell.length_a   1.000
_cell.length_b   1.000
_cell.length_c   1.000
_cell.angle_alpha   90.00
_cell.angle_beta   90.00
_cell.angle_gamma   90.00
#
_symmetry.space_group_name_H-M   'P 1'
#
loop_
_entity.id
_entity.type
_entity.pdbx_description
1 polymer ?
#
loop_
_entity_poly.entity_id
_entity_poly.type
_entity_poly.pdbx_seq_one_letter_code
_entity_poly.pdbx_strand_id
1 'polypeptide(L)'
;MWIQLCRKIMYGVPTSSKVGLYIIGTLILSILSEFSSFSQTKNYLSNPHNIFNIYGVKYGWGWTLAGTLPFITSTSIVLKGKSLPYGMIRLAIATGIWFISTCIFQSIESTTGICNSPQYYTKVTCRRAGFNWSGFDVSGHSFLLIWNNLFILEEARSYIGWERIKEMMRNEEYRRVSSKNPNESSKDVPSSGLSKLSIEDFLLLRKNYTKITPVIRYIYCFFGRIGALVGYHVDMHCSLFSYHD
;
A
#
# COMPACT_ATOMS: atom_id res chain seq x y z
N MET A 1 1.84 -22.79 -3.62
CA MET A 1 3.21 -22.24 -3.57
C MET A 1 3.25 -20.71 -3.69
N TRP A 2 2.77 -20.10 -4.78
CA TRP A 2 2.85 -18.64 -5.00
C TRP A 2 2.20 -17.75 -3.92
N ILE A 3 1.01 -18.13 -3.41
CA ILE A 3 0.32 -17.35 -2.37
C ILE A 3 1.09 -17.35 -1.04
N GLN A 4 1.72 -18.46 -0.69
CA GLN A 4 2.55 -18.57 0.51
C GLN A 4 3.83 -17.73 0.38
N LEU A 5 4.41 -17.68 -0.83
CA LEU A 5 5.54 -16.80 -1.13
C LEU A 5 5.14 -15.32 -0.99
N CYS A 6 4.00 -14.90 -1.57
CA CYS A 6 3.50 -13.53 -1.41
C CYS A 6 3.23 -13.19 0.06
N ARG A 7 2.65 -14.11 0.83
CA ARG A 7 2.42 -13.93 2.28
C ARG A 7 3.74 -13.73 3.03
N LYS A 8 4.77 -14.52 2.70
CA LYS A 8 6.11 -14.42 3.30
C LYS A 8 6.79 -13.10 2.94
N ILE A 9 6.67 -12.62 1.70
CA ILE A 9 7.21 -11.33 1.27
C ILE A 9 6.53 -10.16 2.01
N MET A 10 5.20 -10.19 2.10
CA MET A 10 4.43 -9.09 2.70
C MET A 10 4.51 -9.06 4.23
N TYR A 11 4.43 -10.21 4.89
CA TYR A 11 4.29 -10.32 6.36
C TYR A 11 5.41 -11.09 7.05
N GLY A 12 6.46 -11.51 6.33
CA GLY A 12 7.62 -12.19 6.94
C GLY A 12 8.40 -11.29 7.90
N VAL A 13 8.35 -9.97 7.69
CA VAL A 13 8.88 -8.95 8.61
C VAL A 13 7.69 -8.15 9.13
N PRO A 14 7.57 -7.94 10.47
CA PRO A 14 6.48 -7.17 11.04
C PRO A 14 6.47 -5.74 10.50
N THR A 15 5.27 -5.19 10.28
CA THR A 15 5.09 -3.86 9.68
C THR A 15 5.84 -2.77 10.46
N SER A 16 5.87 -2.85 11.79
CA SER A 16 6.59 -1.88 12.64
C SER A 16 8.10 -1.88 12.37
N SER A 17 8.72 -3.05 12.17
CA SER A 17 10.14 -3.15 11.83
C SER A 17 10.41 -2.68 10.40
N LYS A 18 9.48 -2.89 9.46
CA LYS A 18 9.60 -2.33 8.10
C LYS A 18 9.58 -0.80 8.11
N VAL A 19 8.66 -0.20 8.87
CA VAL A 19 8.60 1.26 9.05
C VAL A 19 9.91 1.77 9.65
N GLY A 20 10.41 1.13 10.71
CA GLY A 20 11.69 1.47 11.31
C GLY A 20 12.85 1.35 10.33
N LEU A 21 12.90 0.28 9.54
CA LEU A 21 13.93 0.06 8.52
C LEU A 21 13.86 1.11 7.41
N TYR A 22 12.67 1.49 6.95
CA TYR A 22 12.52 2.56 5.97
C TYR A 22 12.96 3.91 6.55
N ILE A 23 12.56 4.26 7.77
CA ILE A 23 12.96 5.53 8.40
C ILE A 23 14.48 5.56 8.61
N ILE A 24 15.06 4.55 9.25
CA ILE A 24 16.50 4.47 9.52
C ILE A 24 17.29 4.43 8.21
N GLY A 25 16.85 3.64 7.22
CA GLY A 25 17.45 3.58 5.90
C GLY A 25 17.45 4.94 5.21
N THR A 26 16.31 5.65 5.20
CA THR A 26 16.22 6.99 4.63
C THR A 26 17.10 8.01 5.36
N LEU A 27 17.17 7.97 6.68
CA LEU A 27 18.00 8.88 7.46
C LEU A 27 19.49 8.64 7.23
N ILE A 28 19.94 7.38 7.26
CA ILE A 28 21.33 7.02 7.00
C ILE A 28 21.71 7.45 5.58
N LEU A 29 20.82 7.27 4.60
CA LEU A 29 21.09 7.62 3.22
C LEU A 29 21.07 9.13 2.97
N SER A 30 20.21 9.89 3.65
CA SER A 30 20.25 11.36 3.66
C SER A 30 21.55 11.91 4.25
N ILE A 31 22.05 11.27 5.31
CA ILE A 31 23.35 11.65 5.91
C ILE A 31 24.49 11.27 4.95
N LEU A 32 24.47 10.07 4.36
CA LEU A 32 25.48 9.62 3.41
C LEU A 32 25.48 10.45 2.12
N SER A 33 24.34 10.96 1.65
CA SER A 33 24.29 11.86 0.49
C SER A 33 25.01 13.18 0.77
N GLU A 34 24.91 13.73 1.98
CA GLU A 34 25.67 14.92 2.38
C GLU A 34 27.18 14.67 2.44
N PHE A 35 27.61 13.45 2.77
CA PHE A 35 29.04 13.08 2.81
C PHE A 35 29.63 12.69 1.44
N SER A 36 28.80 12.30 0.47
CA SER A 36 29.24 11.66 -0.78
C SER A 36 29.26 12.56 -2.02
N SER A 37 29.23 13.89 -1.84
CA SER A 37 29.36 14.91 -2.89
C SER A 37 30.66 14.85 -3.74
N PHE A 38 31.44 13.76 -3.69
CA PHE A 38 32.71 13.58 -4.38
C PHE A 38 32.68 12.64 -5.60
N SER A 39 31.57 11.95 -5.94
CA SER A 39 31.62 10.96 -7.05
C SER A 39 30.35 10.85 -7.88
N GLN A 40 30.21 11.76 -8.85
CA GLN A 40 29.07 11.80 -9.77
C GLN A 40 29.23 10.81 -10.95
N THR A 41 28.59 9.64 -10.89
CA THR A 41 28.49 8.73 -12.06
C THR A 41 27.05 8.61 -12.53
N LYS A 42 26.78 9.02 -13.79
CA LYS A 42 25.44 9.09 -14.39
C LYS A 42 24.93 7.69 -14.76
N ASN A 43 24.04 7.11 -13.94
CA ASN A 43 23.39 5.82 -14.23
C ASN A 43 22.13 5.98 -15.09
N TYR A 44 21.85 5.00 -15.97
CA TYR A 44 20.69 4.96 -16.90
C TYR A 44 19.30 5.10 -16.22
N LEU A 45 19.19 4.76 -14.93
CA LEU A 45 17.99 4.93 -14.11
C LEU A 45 17.80 6.35 -13.55
N SER A 46 18.81 7.22 -13.69
CA SER A 46 18.87 8.61 -13.18
C SER A 46 18.31 9.64 -14.17
N ASN A 47 17.88 9.20 -15.36
CA ASN A 47 17.33 10.11 -16.36
C ASN A 47 15.88 10.50 -15.99
N PRO A 48 15.57 11.78 -15.71
CA PRO A 48 14.22 12.22 -15.33
C PRO A 48 13.16 11.98 -16.42
N HIS A 49 13.59 11.72 -17.66
CA HIS A 49 12.73 11.35 -18.78
C HIS A 49 12.57 9.83 -18.99
N ASN A 50 13.16 9.00 -18.12
CA ASN A 50 12.99 7.55 -18.25
C ASN A 50 11.55 7.16 -17.91
N ILE A 51 10.95 6.36 -18.78
CA ILE A 51 9.57 5.87 -18.70
C ILE A 51 9.33 5.20 -17.33
N PHE A 52 10.31 4.47 -16.80
CA PHE A 52 10.20 3.82 -15.49
C PHE A 52 10.13 4.81 -14.31
N ASN A 53 10.80 5.97 -14.39
CA ASN A 53 10.72 7.00 -13.35
C ASN A 53 9.37 7.73 -13.40
N ILE A 54 8.92 8.11 -14.60
CA ILE A 54 7.65 8.81 -14.79
C ILE A 54 6.46 7.90 -14.44
N TYR A 55 6.40 6.67 -14.99
CA TYR A 55 5.26 5.78 -14.75
C TYR A 55 5.32 5.06 -13.42
N GLY A 56 6.51 4.75 -12.89
CA GLY A 56 6.64 4.10 -11.59
C GLY A 56 6.40 5.05 -10.42
N VAL A 57 7.08 6.19 -10.42
CA VAL A 57 7.16 7.06 -9.24
C VAL A 57 6.10 8.15 -9.27
N LYS A 58 5.86 8.80 -10.41
CA LYS A 58 4.89 9.91 -10.53
C LYS A 58 3.42 9.45 -10.46
N TYR A 59 3.14 8.24 -10.95
CA TYR A 59 1.80 7.63 -10.91
C TYR A 59 1.67 6.52 -9.86
N GLY A 60 2.57 6.46 -8.87
CA GLY A 60 2.56 5.42 -7.83
C GLY A 60 1.21 5.29 -7.09
N TRP A 61 0.55 6.42 -6.81
CA TRP A 61 -0.79 6.42 -6.20
C TRP A 61 -1.84 5.81 -7.13
N GLY A 62 -1.75 6.05 -8.44
CA GLY A 62 -2.65 5.47 -9.44
C GLY A 62 -2.59 3.94 -9.49
N TRP A 63 -1.38 3.36 -9.44
CA TRP A 63 -1.21 1.90 -9.34
C TRP A 63 -1.76 1.33 -8.02
N THR A 64 -1.56 2.06 -6.93
CA THR A 64 -2.08 1.70 -5.61
C THR A 64 -3.61 1.70 -5.61
N LEU A 65 -4.25 2.70 -6.21
CA LEU A 65 -5.70 2.74 -6.42
C LEU A 65 -6.18 1.61 -7.33
N ALA A 66 -5.47 1.35 -8.43
CA ALA A 66 -5.81 0.30 -9.39
C ALA A 66 -5.78 -1.10 -8.77
N GLY A 67 -4.99 -1.33 -7.73
CA GLY A 67 -5.02 -2.58 -6.96
C GLY A 67 -6.02 -2.57 -5.79
N THR A 68 -6.07 -1.49 -5.00
CA THR A 68 -6.86 -1.41 -3.77
C THR A 68 -8.35 -1.27 -4.00
N LEU A 69 -8.78 -0.52 -5.02
CA LEU A 69 -10.20 -0.41 -5.36
C LEU A 69 -10.82 -1.76 -5.76
N PRO A 70 -10.27 -2.53 -6.73
CA PRO A 70 -10.79 -3.87 -7.05
C PRO A 70 -10.75 -4.83 -5.87
N PHE A 71 -9.75 -4.70 -4.99
CA PHE A 71 -9.65 -5.53 -3.79
C PHE A 71 -10.77 -5.24 -2.78
N ILE A 72 -11.01 -3.96 -2.48
CA ILE A 72 -12.08 -3.52 -1.57
C ILE A 72 -13.44 -3.90 -2.14
N THR A 73 -13.69 -3.71 -3.44
CA THR A 73 -14.97 -4.10 -4.05
C THR A 73 -15.15 -5.61 -4.04
N SER A 74 -14.11 -6.38 -4.39
CA SER A 74 -14.19 -7.86 -4.41
C SER A 74 -14.45 -8.45 -3.04
N THR A 75 -13.74 -7.97 -2.01
CA THR A 75 -13.96 -8.42 -0.62
C THR A 75 -15.35 -8.01 -0.12
N SER A 76 -15.85 -6.85 -0.55
CA SER A 76 -17.18 -6.39 -0.19
C SER A 76 -18.31 -7.20 -0.85
N ILE A 77 -18.18 -7.56 -2.13
CA ILE A 77 -19.18 -8.40 -2.82
C ILE A 77 -19.33 -9.76 -2.12
N VAL A 78 -18.22 -10.32 -1.61
CA VAL A 78 -18.28 -11.55 -0.80
C VAL A 78 -19.01 -11.29 0.52
N LEU A 79 -18.74 -10.17 1.20
CA LEU A 79 -19.34 -9.82 2.50
C LEU A 79 -20.68 -9.06 2.40
N LYS A 80 -21.42 -9.20 1.29
CA LYS A 80 -22.72 -8.52 1.04
C LYS A 80 -22.69 -6.99 1.15
N GLY A 81 -21.61 -6.34 0.73
CA GLY A 81 -21.54 -4.87 0.65
C GLY A 81 -21.26 -4.15 1.96
N LYS A 82 -21.43 -4.81 3.11
CA LYS A 82 -21.33 -4.16 4.44
C LYS A 82 -19.94 -3.60 4.74
N SER A 83 -18.90 -4.17 4.14
CA SER A 83 -17.51 -3.71 4.31
C SER A 83 -17.10 -2.61 3.32
N LEU A 84 -17.91 -2.31 2.30
CA LEU A 84 -17.58 -1.30 1.28
C LEU A 84 -17.34 0.11 1.88
N PRO A 85 -18.26 0.68 2.69
CA PRO A 85 -18.09 2.04 3.17
C PRO A 85 -16.83 2.18 4.04
N TYR A 86 -16.52 1.18 4.86
CA TYR A 86 -15.31 1.18 5.68
C TYR A 86 -14.03 1.18 4.84
N GLY A 87 -13.97 0.39 3.76
CA GLY A 87 -12.84 0.41 2.83
C GLY A 87 -12.69 1.75 2.09
N MET A 88 -13.81 2.32 1.65
CA MET A 88 -13.80 3.63 0.97
C MET A 88 -13.39 4.77 1.92
N ILE A 89 -13.82 4.74 3.18
CA ILE A 89 -13.41 5.72 4.20
C ILE A 89 -11.91 5.62 4.47
N ARG A 90 -11.38 4.41 4.67
CA ARG A 90 -9.92 4.23 4.85
C ARG A 90 -9.14 4.75 3.64
N LEU A 91 -9.62 4.49 2.43
CA LEU A 91 -8.98 5.00 1.22
C LEU A 91 -9.04 6.52 1.11
N ALA A 92 -10.17 7.13 1.49
CA ALA A 92 -10.33 8.59 1.52
C ALA A 92 -9.39 9.22 2.55
N ILE A 93 -9.30 8.65 3.77
CA ILE A 93 -8.35 9.07 4.80
C ILE A 93 -6.91 8.95 4.27
N ALA A 94 -6.57 7.84 3.63
CA ALA A 94 -5.23 7.62 3.10
C ALA A 94 -4.86 8.64 2.00
N THR A 95 -5.81 8.98 1.15
CA THR A 95 -5.65 10.03 0.12
C THR A 95 -5.47 11.40 0.77
N GLY A 96 -6.26 11.70 1.80
CA GLY A 96 -6.19 12.95 2.55
C GLY A 96 -4.85 13.14 3.25
N ILE A 97 -4.34 12.10 3.93
CA ILE A 97 -3.02 12.15 4.59
C ILE A 97 -1.93 12.42 3.56
N TRP A 98 -1.90 11.68 2.45
CA TRP A 98 -0.94 11.91 1.38
C TRP A 98 -0.98 13.35 0.86
N PHE A 99 -2.17 13.85 0.53
CA PHE A 99 -2.35 15.20 0.01
C PHE A 99 -1.86 16.26 1.01
N ILE A 100 -2.28 16.17 2.28
CA ILE A 100 -1.85 17.09 3.34
C ILE A 100 -0.33 17.05 3.53
N SER A 101 0.28 15.86 3.57
CA SER A 101 1.73 15.72 3.66
C SER A 101 2.45 16.41 2.49
N THR A 102 1.97 16.25 1.25
CA THR A 102 2.59 16.93 0.09
C THR A 102 2.46 18.45 0.17
N CYS A 103 1.33 18.97 0.67
CA CYS A 103 1.17 20.40 0.92
C CYS A 103 2.13 20.91 2.00
N ILE A 104 2.33 20.14 3.07
CA ILE A 104 3.29 20.48 4.13
C ILE A 104 4.71 20.54 3.57
N PHE A 105 5.13 19.55 2.76
CA PHE A 105 6.46 19.56 2.14
C PHE A 105 6.69 20.80 1.27
N GLN A 106 5.71 21.17 0.44
CA GLN A 106 5.78 22.40 -0.37
C GLN A 106 5.83 23.66 0.49
N SER A 107 5.08 23.69 1.60
CA SER A 107 5.10 24.80 2.54
C SER A 107 6.46 24.98 3.20
N ILE A 108 7.06 23.87 3.68
CA ILE A 108 8.40 23.85 4.28
C ILE A 108 9.44 24.37 3.29
N GLU A 109 9.46 23.86 2.06
CA GLU A 109 10.42 24.28 1.03
C GLU A 109 10.28 25.78 0.69
N SER A 110 9.04 26.28 0.66
CA SER A 110 8.75 27.69 0.36
C SER A 110 9.10 28.65 1.50
N THR A 111 9.11 28.16 2.75
CA THR A 111 9.37 28.97 3.95
C THR A 111 10.85 28.95 4.36
N THR A 112 11.50 27.80 4.19
CA THR A 112 12.89 27.59 4.62
C THR A 112 13.92 27.99 3.56
N GLY A 113 13.50 28.13 2.30
CA GLY A 113 14.42 28.41 1.21
C GLY A 113 14.80 29.89 1.07
N ILE A 114 15.93 30.09 0.41
CA ILE A 114 16.50 31.40 0.12
C ILE A 114 16.73 31.50 -1.39
N CYS A 115 16.42 32.67 -1.96
CA CYS A 115 16.74 32.95 -3.35
C CYS A 115 18.22 33.32 -3.49
N ASN A 116 18.86 32.88 -4.58
CA ASN A 116 20.24 33.29 -4.91
C ASN A 116 20.41 34.82 -5.12
N SER A 117 19.30 35.55 -5.25
CA SER A 117 19.28 37.02 -5.31
C SER A 117 18.56 37.59 -4.08
N PRO A 118 19.13 38.58 -3.38
CA PRO A 118 18.53 39.17 -2.18
C PRO A 118 17.27 40.00 -2.47
N GLN A 119 16.95 40.25 -3.75
CA GLN A 119 15.79 41.06 -4.16
C GLN A 119 14.46 40.28 -4.09
N TYR A 120 14.50 38.95 -4.01
CA TYR A 120 13.31 38.11 -4.08
C TYR A 120 13.15 37.24 -2.84
N TYR A 121 12.07 37.47 -2.09
CA TYR A 121 11.78 36.76 -0.84
C TYR A 121 10.85 35.56 -1.01
N THR A 122 10.24 35.36 -2.19
CA THR A 122 9.32 34.25 -2.42
C THR A 122 9.79 33.34 -3.53
N LYS A 123 9.61 32.03 -3.35
CA LYS A 123 9.95 30.99 -4.34
C LYS A 123 9.42 31.31 -5.74
N VAL A 124 8.16 31.77 -5.82
CA VAL A 124 7.49 32.08 -7.09
C VAL A 124 8.14 33.27 -7.80
N THR A 125 8.49 34.33 -7.08
CA THR A 125 9.11 35.52 -7.68
C THR A 125 10.57 35.27 -8.07
N CYS A 126 11.32 34.56 -7.22
CA CYS A 126 12.69 34.12 -7.48
C CYS A 126 12.77 33.28 -8.78
N ARG A 127 11.92 32.26 -8.90
CA ARG A 127 11.92 31.36 -10.06
C ARG A 127 11.41 32.02 -11.34
N ARG A 128 10.44 32.94 -11.24
CA ARG A 128 9.98 33.75 -12.39
C ARG A 128 11.05 34.70 -12.91
N ALA A 129 11.89 35.22 -12.03
CA ALA A 129 13.03 36.05 -12.39
C ALA A 129 14.25 35.25 -12.91
N GLY A 130 14.14 33.92 -12.99
CA GLY A 130 15.20 33.04 -13.49
C GLY A 130 16.28 32.68 -12.47
N PHE A 131 16.09 33.02 -11.20
CA PHE A 131 17.01 32.68 -10.13
C PHE A 131 16.67 31.32 -9.50
N ASN A 132 17.69 30.66 -8.95
CA ASN A 132 17.52 29.39 -8.25
C ASN A 132 17.09 29.62 -6.79
N TRP A 133 16.17 28.78 -6.31
CA TRP A 133 15.68 28.78 -4.93
C TRP A 133 16.29 27.61 -4.19
N SER A 134 17.13 27.89 -3.20
CA SER A 134 17.80 26.87 -2.40
C SER A 134 17.07 26.72 -1.07
N GLY A 135 16.25 25.69 -0.95
CA GLY A 135 15.51 25.36 0.27
C GLY A 135 15.55 23.88 0.58
N PHE A 136 15.08 23.52 1.78
CA PHE A 136 15.01 22.12 2.19
C PHE A 136 13.90 21.41 1.41
N ASP A 137 14.26 20.57 0.44
CA ASP A 137 13.33 19.78 -0.36
C ASP A 137 13.16 18.37 0.23
N VAL A 138 11.97 18.08 0.75
CA VAL A 138 11.62 16.74 1.21
C VAL A 138 11.14 15.93 0.01
N SER A 139 11.82 14.82 -0.30
CA SER A 139 11.47 13.95 -1.43
C SER A 139 10.05 13.37 -1.31
N GLY A 140 9.08 14.07 -1.91
CA GLY A 140 7.68 13.65 -1.95
C GLY A 140 7.46 12.34 -2.71
N HIS A 141 8.36 12.01 -3.63
CA HIS A 141 8.37 10.76 -4.38
C HIS A 141 8.73 9.56 -3.50
N SER A 142 9.79 9.67 -2.69
CA SER A 142 10.17 8.64 -1.73
C SER A 142 9.07 8.45 -0.68
N PHE A 143 8.50 9.54 -0.17
CA PHE A 143 7.34 9.49 0.72
C PHE A 143 6.15 8.75 0.09
N LEU A 144 5.79 9.08 -1.14
CA LEU A 144 4.66 8.45 -1.84
C LEU A 144 4.87 6.94 -2.01
N LEU A 145 6.07 6.50 -2.34
CA LEU A 145 6.40 5.07 -2.47
C LEU A 145 6.26 4.32 -1.15
N ILE A 146 6.82 4.88 -0.06
CA ILE A 146 6.68 4.31 1.29
C ILE A 146 5.21 4.27 1.70
N TRP A 147 4.47 5.37 1.48
CA TRP A 147 3.06 5.48 1.78
C TRP A 147 2.21 4.43 1.05
N ASN A 148 2.44 4.25 -0.25
CA ASN A 148 1.80 3.22 -1.07
C ASN A 148 2.07 1.81 -0.51
N ASN A 149 3.32 1.51 -0.15
CA ASN A 149 3.70 0.21 0.40
C ASN A 149 2.95 -0.07 1.72
N LEU A 150 2.92 0.90 2.63
CA LEU A 150 2.25 0.77 3.92
C LEU A 150 0.74 0.61 3.77
N PHE A 151 0.12 1.40 2.89
CA PHE A 151 -1.32 1.29 2.63
C PHE A 151 -1.69 -0.07 2.01
N ILE A 152 -0.91 -0.55 1.04
CA ILE A 152 -1.10 -1.90 0.46
C ILE A 152 -0.97 -2.99 1.53
N LEU A 153 0.03 -2.89 2.42
CA LEU A 153 0.22 -3.84 3.51
C LEU A 153 -0.95 -3.83 4.50
N GLU A 154 -1.55 -2.67 4.76
CA GLU A 154 -2.73 -2.52 5.62
C GLU A 154 -3.94 -3.21 4.98
N GLU A 155 -4.31 -2.85 3.75
CA GLU A 155 -5.48 -3.42 3.09
C GLU A 155 -5.34 -4.94 2.87
N ALA A 156 -4.13 -5.39 2.51
CA ALA A 156 -3.86 -6.81 2.32
C ALA A 156 -3.96 -7.65 3.60
N ARG A 157 -3.98 -7.05 4.81
CA ARG A 157 -4.15 -7.81 6.07
C ARG A 157 -5.50 -8.50 6.13
N SER A 158 -6.51 -7.90 5.52
CA SER A 158 -7.85 -8.49 5.43
C SER A 158 -7.86 -9.83 4.69
N TYR A 159 -6.89 -10.08 3.79
CA TYR A 159 -6.74 -11.36 3.10
C TYR A 159 -6.16 -12.47 3.98
N ILE A 160 -5.44 -12.16 5.06
CA ILE A 160 -4.88 -13.18 5.97
C ILE A 160 -6.02 -14.01 6.60
N GLY A 161 -7.15 -13.37 6.93
CA GLY A 161 -8.34 -14.04 7.47
C GLY A 161 -9.15 -14.82 6.43
N TRP A 162 -8.77 -14.80 5.16
CA TRP A 162 -9.56 -15.38 4.06
C TRP A 162 -9.64 -16.91 4.11
N GLU A 163 -8.60 -17.58 4.63
CA GLU A 163 -8.59 -19.03 4.84
C GLU A 163 -9.59 -19.43 5.94
N ARG A 164 -9.71 -18.62 6.99
CA ARG A 164 -10.66 -18.85 8.08
C ARG A 164 -12.11 -18.78 7.60
N ILE A 165 -12.43 -17.92 6.62
CA ILE A 165 -13.78 -17.86 6.02
C ILE A 165 -14.16 -19.19 5.38
N LYS A 166 -13.22 -19.85 4.69
CA LYS A 166 -13.44 -21.18 4.09
C LYS A 166 -13.76 -22.23 5.14
N GLU A 167 -13.03 -22.22 6.25
CA GLU A 167 -13.25 -23.16 7.36
C GLU A 167 -14.60 -22.93 8.04
N MET A 168 -14.96 -21.66 8.30
CA MET A 168 -16.27 -21.33 8.88
C MET A 168 -17.43 -21.75 7.97
N MET A 169 -17.29 -21.62 6.64
CA MET A 169 -18.29 -22.11 5.69
C MET A 169 -18.39 -23.65 5.69
N ARG A 170 -17.25 -24.35 5.74
CA ARG A 170 -17.22 -25.82 5.81
C ARG A 170 -17.89 -26.34 7.07
N ASN A 171 -17.59 -25.73 8.23
CA ASN A 171 -18.17 -26.13 9.51
C ASN A 171 -19.68 -25.85 9.57
N GLU A 172 -20.13 -24.74 8.99
CA GLU A 172 -21.55 -24.42 8.90
C GLU A 172 -22.31 -25.35 7.93
N GLU A 173 -21.69 -25.74 6.82
CA GLU A 173 -22.25 -26.76 5.92
C GLU A 173 -22.41 -28.11 6.63
N TYR A 174 -21.37 -28.57 7.33
CA TYR A 174 -21.42 -29.80 8.14
C TYR A 174 -22.54 -29.74 9.19
N ARG A 175 -22.66 -28.62 9.92
CA ARG A 175 -23.73 -28.41 10.90
C ARG A 175 -25.11 -28.56 10.28
N ARG A 176 -25.36 -27.92 9.14
CA ARG A 176 -26.67 -27.94 8.47
C ARG A 176 -27.02 -29.32 7.92
N VAL A 177 -26.03 -30.12 7.53
CA VAL A 177 -26.22 -31.51 7.12
C VAL A 177 -26.47 -32.41 8.32
N SER A 178 -25.65 -32.32 9.38
CA SER A 178 -25.80 -33.11 10.60
C SER A 178 -27.12 -32.81 11.32
N SER A 179 -27.57 -31.55 11.34
CA SER A 179 -28.90 -31.17 11.87
C SER A 179 -30.09 -31.82 11.13
N LYS A 180 -29.91 -32.30 9.90
CA LYS A 180 -30.96 -33.03 9.16
C LYS A 180 -30.95 -34.54 9.46
N ASN A 181 -29.89 -35.07 10.06
CA ASN A 181 -29.79 -36.46 10.45
C ASN A 181 -30.27 -36.63 11.91
N PRO A 182 -31.40 -37.32 12.16
CA PRO A 182 -31.93 -37.48 13.52
C PRO A 182 -31.07 -38.36 14.44
N ASN A 183 -30.05 -39.04 13.90
CA ASN A 183 -29.19 -39.98 14.64
C ASN A 183 -27.91 -39.34 15.20
N GLU A 184 -27.64 -38.05 14.93
CA GLU A 184 -26.45 -37.34 15.44
C GLU A 184 -26.84 -36.21 16.40
N SER A 185 -26.41 -36.32 17.65
CA SER A 185 -26.63 -35.31 18.68
C SER A 185 -25.85 -34.03 18.39
N SER A 186 -26.57 -32.93 18.19
CA SER A 186 -26.10 -31.61 17.75
C SER A 186 -25.30 -30.81 18.79
N LYS A 187 -24.89 -31.44 19.91
CA LYS A 187 -24.34 -30.77 21.10
C LYS A 187 -22.84 -30.42 20.99
N ASP A 188 -22.10 -31.01 20.06
CA ASP A 188 -20.63 -30.86 20.02
C ASP A 188 -20.12 -29.91 18.93
N VAL A 189 -21.00 -29.25 18.16
CA VAL A 189 -20.56 -28.41 17.04
C VAL A 189 -20.40 -26.94 17.49
N PRO A 190 -19.17 -26.38 17.53
CA PRO A 190 -18.92 -25.00 18.00
C PRO A 190 -19.67 -23.96 17.16
N SER A 191 -20.25 -22.95 17.82
CA SER A 191 -21.01 -21.84 17.20
C SER A 191 -20.19 -21.13 16.10
N SER A 192 -20.51 -21.43 14.83
CA SER A 192 -19.98 -20.69 13.69
C SER A 192 -20.55 -19.27 13.67
N GLY A 193 -19.73 -18.25 13.40
CA GLY A 193 -20.20 -16.87 13.20
C GLY A 193 -21.21 -16.72 12.05
N LEU A 194 -21.35 -17.73 11.18
CA LEU A 194 -22.33 -17.77 10.09
C LEU A 194 -23.69 -18.36 10.49
N SER A 195 -23.88 -18.85 11.71
CA SER A 195 -25.14 -19.49 12.12
C SER A 195 -26.34 -18.54 12.14
N LYS A 196 -26.09 -17.22 12.21
CA LYS A 196 -27.13 -16.17 12.15
C LYS A 196 -27.61 -15.89 10.72
N LEU A 197 -26.98 -16.48 9.70
CA LEU A 197 -27.24 -16.17 8.30
C LEU A 197 -28.31 -17.10 7.71
N SER A 198 -29.30 -16.52 7.01
CA SER A 198 -30.35 -17.26 6.30
C SER A 198 -29.76 -18.29 5.31
N ILE A 199 -30.55 -19.29 4.92
CA ILE A 199 -30.11 -20.35 4.00
C ILE A 199 -29.72 -19.77 2.64
N GLU A 200 -30.53 -18.85 2.11
CA GLU A 200 -30.32 -18.20 0.81
C GLU A 200 -29.05 -17.34 0.84
N ASP A 201 -28.88 -16.59 1.92
CA ASP A 201 -27.74 -15.72 2.16
C ASP A 201 -26.42 -16.49 2.24
N PHE A 202 -26.45 -17.68 2.86
CA PHE A 202 -25.31 -18.58 2.92
C PHE A 202 -24.96 -19.16 1.55
N LEU A 203 -25.97 -19.53 0.74
CA LEU A 203 -25.76 -20.02 -0.62
C LEU A 203 -25.18 -18.91 -1.53
N LEU A 204 -25.69 -17.68 -1.42
CA LEU A 204 -25.17 -16.52 -2.13
C LEU A 204 -23.72 -16.23 -1.73
N LEU A 205 -23.42 -16.25 -0.43
CA LEU A 205 -22.06 -16.07 0.09
C LEU A 205 -21.12 -17.14 -0.47
N ARG A 206 -21.51 -18.42 -0.44
CA ARG A 206 -20.72 -19.53 -0.99
C ARG A 206 -20.44 -19.33 -2.48
N LYS A 207 -21.48 -19.00 -3.25
CA LYS A 207 -21.38 -18.77 -4.70
C LYS A 207 -20.45 -17.59 -5.03
N ASN A 208 -20.58 -16.48 -4.31
CA ASN A 208 -19.72 -15.31 -4.49
C ASN A 208 -18.28 -15.61 -4.07
N TYR A 209 -18.10 -16.31 -2.94
CA TYR A 209 -16.78 -16.69 -2.45
C TYR A 209 -16.03 -17.56 -3.46
N THR A 210 -16.65 -18.61 -4.01
CA THR A 210 -15.97 -19.50 -4.97
C THR A 210 -15.64 -18.78 -6.28
N LYS A 211 -16.52 -17.91 -6.76
CA LYS A 211 -16.32 -17.14 -8.00
C LYS A 211 -15.25 -16.04 -7.86
N ILE A 212 -15.21 -15.34 -6.72
CA ILE A 212 -14.38 -14.13 -6.53
C ILE A 212 -13.02 -14.44 -5.89
N THR A 213 -12.89 -15.52 -5.13
CA THR A 213 -11.60 -15.95 -4.54
C THR A 213 -10.42 -15.99 -5.53
N PRO A 214 -10.53 -16.50 -6.78
CA PRO A 214 -9.40 -16.46 -7.72
C PRO A 214 -8.98 -15.03 -8.08
N VAL A 215 -9.93 -14.10 -8.21
CA VAL A 215 -9.67 -12.68 -8.48
C VAL A 215 -8.93 -12.04 -7.31
N ILE A 216 -9.40 -12.27 -6.08
CA ILE A 216 -8.76 -11.75 -4.86
C ILE A 216 -7.34 -12.29 -4.71
N ARG A 217 -7.12 -13.58 -5.02
CA ARG A 217 -5.78 -14.19 -5.02
C ARG A 217 -4.84 -13.52 -6.03
N TYR A 218 -5.34 -13.24 -7.23
CA TYR A 218 -4.57 -12.54 -8.25
C TYR A 218 -4.19 -11.13 -7.79
N ILE A 219 -5.14 -10.36 -7.26
CA ILE A 219 -4.90 -9.01 -6.74
C ILE A 219 -3.93 -9.04 -5.55
N TYR A 220 -4.04 -10.02 -4.65
CA TYR A 220 -3.11 -10.19 -3.53
C TYR A 220 -1.69 -10.49 -4.00
N CYS A 221 -1.52 -11.33 -5.02
CA CYS A 221 -0.20 -11.57 -5.62
C CYS A 221 0.34 -10.33 -6.33
N PHE A 222 -0.53 -9.55 -6.98
CA PHE A 222 -0.17 -8.27 -7.57
C PHE A 222 0.33 -7.27 -6.52
N PHE A 223 -0.34 -7.15 -5.36
CA PHE A 223 0.16 -6.39 -4.22
C PHE A 223 1.51 -6.88 -3.70
N GLY A 224 1.70 -8.20 -3.61
CA GLY A 224 2.99 -8.76 -3.21
C GLY A 224 4.13 -8.36 -4.17
N ARG A 225 3.85 -8.32 -5.48
CA ARG A 225 4.81 -7.89 -6.50
C ARG A 225 5.09 -6.39 -6.45
N ILE A 226 4.05 -5.55 -6.35
CA ILE A 226 4.22 -4.11 -6.19
C ILE A 226 4.96 -3.79 -4.90
N GLY A 227 4.57 -4.40 -3.78
CA GLY A 227 5.23 -4.18 -2.48
C GLY A 227 6.71 -4.59 -2.49
N ALA A 228 7.06 -5.68 -3.18
CA ALA A 228 8.45 -6.10 -3.35
C ALA A 228 9.22 -5.14 -4.27
N LEU A 229 8.64 -4.74 -5.41
CA LEU A 229 9.24 -3.78 -6.32
C LEU A 229 9.45 -2.43 -5.64
N VAL A 230 8.47 -1.94 -4.87
CA VAL A 230 8.57 -0.68 -4.14
C VAL A 230 9.58 -0.78 -3.01
N GLY A 231 9.64 -1.89 -2.26
CA GLY A 231 10.69 -2.09 -1.25
C GLY A 231 12.09 -2.06 -1.87
N TYR A 232 12.28 -2.82 -2.95
CA TYR A 232 13.53 -2.84 -3.71
C TYR A 232 13.88 -1.46 -4.32
N HIS A 233 12.88 -0.75 -4.84
CA HIS A 233 13.06 0.59 -5.39
C HIS A 233 13.28 1.64 -4.32
N VAL A 234 12.71 1.54 -3.12
CA VAL A 234 13.05 2.44 -2.01
C VAL A 234 14.51 2.24 -1.65
N ASP A 235 14.99 1.01 -1.48
CA ASP A 235 16.41 0.75 -1.22
C ASP A 235 17.31 1.26 -2.37
N MET A 236 16.87 1.15 -3.62
CA MET A 236 17.61 1.62 -4.80
C MET A 236 17.55 3.14 -5.03
N HIS A 237 16.39 3.79 -4.85
CA HIS A 237 16.22 5.25 -4.99
C HIS A 237 16.91 5.98 -3.86
N CYS A 238 16.92 5.38 -2.67
CA CYS A 238 17.63 5.92 -1.53
C CYS A 238 19.16 5.74 -1.72
N SER A 239 19.61 4.72 -2.46
CA SER A 239 20.99 4.64 -3.00
C SER A 239 21.27 5.60 -4.17
N LEU A 240 20.24 6.11 -4.86
CA LEU A 240 20.35 7.01 -6.02
C LEU A 240 20.21 8.50 -5.66
N PHE A 241 19.56 8.86 -4.55
CA PHE A 241 19.56 10.23 -4.01
C PHE A 241 20.96 10.65 -3.54
N SER A 242 21.86 9.70 -3.26
CA SER A 242 23.30 9.97 -3.13
C SER A 242 23.98 10.48 -4.41
N TYR A 243 23.27 10.59 -5.54
CA TYR A 243 23.85 10.95 -6.83
C TYR A 243 23.21 12.16 -7.53
N HIS A 244 22.14 12.77 -6.99
CA HIS A 244 21.40 13.83 -7.71
C HIS A 244 21.34 15.21 -7.07
N ASP A 245 21.94 15.42 -5.89
CA ASP A 245 22.18 16.78 -5.37
C ASP A 245 23.67 17.04 -5.22
#